data_AF-A0A1I7KAG6-F1
#
_entry.id   AF-A0A1I7KAG6-F1
#
_cell.length_a   1.000
_cell.length_b   1.000
_cell.length_c   1.000
_cell.angle_alpha   90.00
_cell.angle_beta   90.00
_cell.angle_gamma   90.00
#
_symmetry.space_group_name_H-M   'P 1'
#
loop_
_entity.id
_entity.type
_entity.pdbx_description
1 polymer ?
#
loop_
_entity_poly.entity_id
_entity_poly.type
_entity_poly.pdbx_seq_one_letter_code
_entity_poly.pdbx_strand_id
1 'polypeptide(L)'
;MNNMNSGYFRYSMSNRAAEAYENGEKPLSKWTKKAIIEQIEEYIKDSSISCPIEELKKVPALVLKKLVLKRSSWHHTSYYANATDFYSVDQDKLSDLTKEDIEAALAAAKQSVVQIDSYRGSINYLVWTGSRKHPKATRHSLEDVNIEEKGAFYIVTDDSGKEILRKKIGSNGTHVYRKDG
;
A
#
# COMPACT_ATOMS: atom_id res chain seq x y z
N MET A 1 -32.95 11.28 27.46
CA MET A 1 -31.84 12.16 27.89
C MET A 1 -30.56 11.64 27.26
N ASN A 2 -29.91 12.46 26.46
CA ASN A 2 -28.75 12.13 25.62
C ASN A 2 -27.50 11.92 26.48
N ASN A 3 -26.92 10.72 26.46
CA ASN A 3 -25.59 10.48 27.01
C ASN A 3 -24.54 10.67 25.90
N MET A 4 -24.15 11.93 25.68
CA MET A 4 -23.00 12.29 24.84
C MET A 4 -21.70 12.02 25.62
N ASN A 5 -21.29 10.75 25.73
CA ASN A 5 -20.04 10.44 26.43
C ASN A 5 -18.86 10.46 25.43
N SER A 6 -18.22 11.62 25.31
CA SER A 6 -16.98 11.87 24.58
C SER A 6 -15.77 11.28 25.32
N GLY A 7 -15.76 9.95 25.49
CA GLY A 7 -14.71 9.23 26.21
C GLY A 7 -13.56 8.78 25.30
N TYR A 8 -12.33 8.91 25.81
CA TYR A 8 -11.14 8.26 25.26
C TYR A 8 -10.93 6.91 25.96
N PHE A 9 -10.70 5.85 25.19
CA PHE A 9 -10.20 4.57 25.69
C PHE A 9 -8.69 4.65 25.98
N ARG A 10 -8.40 4.49 27.27
CA ARG A 10 -7.12 4.22 27.94
C ARG A 10 -5.97 5.24 27.79
N TYR A 11 -5.81 5.98 26.68
CA TYR A 11 -5.05 7.26 26.60
C TYR A 11 -4.91 7.85 25.17
N SER A 12 -5.40 7.21 24.11
CA SER A 12 -5.14 7.70 22.72
C SER A 12 -6.19 7.31 21.66
N MET A 13 -7.24 6.59 22.04
CA MET A 13 -8.23 6.07 21.09
C MET A 13 -9.62 6.56 21.50
N SER A 14 -10.36 7.23 20.61
CA SER A 14 -11.74 7.62 20.90
C SER A 14 -12.62 6.36 21.07
N ASN A 15 -13.61 6.37 21.98
CA ASN A 15 -14.58 5.28 22.11
C ASN A 15 -15.25 4.94 20.76
N ARG A 16 -15.44 5.93 19.87
CA ARG A 16 -15.94 5.72 18.51
C ARG A 16 -15.00 4.93 17.61
N ALA A 17 -13.69 5.02 17.82
CA ALA A 17 -12.72 4.22 17.08
C ALA A 17 -12.71 2.76 17.58
N ALA A 18 -13.00 2.52 18.87
CA ALA A 18 -13.20 1.18 19.41
C ALA A 18 -14.52 0.57 18.89
N GLU A 19 -15.61 1.33 18.89
CA GLU A 19 -16.90 0.94 18.29
C GLU A 19 -16.78 0.71 16.78
N ALA A 20 -15.94 1.46 16.06
CA ALA A 20 -15.66 1.23 14.64
C ALA A 20 -15.02 -0.14 14.39
N TYR A 21 -14.09 -0.58 15.25
CA TYR A 21 -13.52 -1.93 15.17
C TYR A 21 -14.58 -3.02 15.39
N GLU A 22 -15.50 -2.80 16.34
CA GLU A 22 -16.63 -3.69 16.61
C GLU A 22 -17.64 -3.73 15.44
N ASN A 23 -17.78 -2.64 14.69
CA ASN A 23 -18.59 -2.55 13.46
C ASN A 23 -17.82 -2.93 12.19
N GLY A 24 -16.60 -3.46 12.30
CA GLY A 24 -15.78 -3.91 11.16
C GLY A 24 -15.05 -2.78 10.40
N GLU A 25 -15.24 -1.52 10.76
CA GLU A 25 -14.56 -0.38 10.13
C GLU A 25 -13.15 -0.15 10.72
N LYS A 26 -12.16 0.04 9.85
CA LYS A 26 -10.79 0.33 10.29
C LYS A 26 -10.02 1.14 9.24
N PRO A 27 -8.95 1.85 9.64
CA PRO A 27 -8.12 2.57 8.68
C PRO A 27 -7.47 1.61 7.68
N LEU A 28 -7.21 2.10 6.47
CA LEU A 28 -6.71 1.28 5.34
C LEU A 28 -5.46 0.45 5.68
N SER A 29 -4.59 0.96 6.56
CA SER A 29 -3.36 0.29 7.01
C SER A 29 -3.64 -0.96 7.85
N LYS A 30 -4.80 -1.06 8.50
CA LYS A 30 -5.20 -2.19 9.36
C LYS A 30 -5.96 -3.28 8.60
N TRP A 31 -6.45 -3.00 7.41
CA TRP A 31 -7.02 -4.03 6.53
C TRP A 31 -5.91 -4.96 6.02
N THR A 32 -5.92 -6.20 6.48
CA THR A 32 -5.10 -7.29 5.91
C THR A 32 -5.94 -8.09 4.92
N LYS A 33 -5.29 -8.84 4.02
CA LYS A 33 -6.01 -9.74 3.11
C LYS A 33 -6.92 -10.70 3.88
N LYS A 34 -6.40 -11.29 4.96
CA LYS A 34 -7.16 -12.18 5.84
C LYS A 34 -8.41 -11.49 6.40
N ALA A 35 -8.26 -10.31 6.99
CA ALA A 35 -9.38 -9.56 7.56
C ALA A 35 -10.45 -9.19 6.53
N ILE A 36 -10.05 -8.87 5.29
CA ILE A 36 -11.00 -8.60 4.20
C ILE A 36 -11.79 -9.87 3.87
N ILE A 37 -11.11 -11.01 3.69
CA ILE A 37 -11.76 -12.27 3.33
C ILE A 37 -12.70 -12.76 4.43
N GLU A 38 -12.28 -12.69 5.70
CA GLU A 38 -13.12 -13.07 6.84
C GLU A 38 -14.42 -12.24 6.89
N GLN A 39 -14.32 -10.92 6.68
CA GLN A 39 -15.49 -10.05 6.66
C GLN A 39 -16.44 -10.37 5.50
N ILE A 40 -15.91 -10.71 4.33
CA ILE A 40 -16.74 -11.11 3.18
C ILE A 40 -17.42 -12.46 3.45
N GLU A 41 -16.71 -13.42 4.04
CA GLU A 41 -17.29 -14.72 4.41
C GLU A 41 -18.40 -14.59 5.45
N GLU A 42 -18.29 -13.65 6.39
CA GLU A 42 -19.38 -13.30 7.32
C GLU A 42 -20.59 -12.74 6.57
N TYR A 43 -20.40 -11.80 5.64
CA TYR A 43 -21.51 -11.27 4.84
C TYR A 43 -22.18 -12.32 3.95
N ILE A 44 -21.42 -13.25 3.36
CA ILE A 44 -22.01 -14.37 2.60
C ILE A 44 -22.90 -15.23 3.51
N LYS A 45 -22.49 -15.47 4.77
CA LYS A 45 -23.27 -16.25 5.74
C LYS A 45 -24.53 -15.52 6.20
N ASP A 46 -24.44 -14.22 6.48
CA ASP A 46 -25.51 -13.46 7.12
C ASP A 46 -26.50 -12.80 6.14
N SER A 47 -26.08 -12.46 4.91
CA SER A 47 -26.80 -11.48 4.07
C SER A 47 -27.20 -11.94 2.66
N SER A 48 -27.21 -13.25 2.35
CA SER A 48 -27.56 -13.78 1.01
C SER A 48 -26.75 -13.18 -0.16
N ILE A 49 -25.62 -12.52 0.12
CA ILE A 49 -24.71 -11.98 -0.91
C ILE A 49 -23.96 -13.15 -1.52
N SER A 50 -24.01 -13.26 -2.84
CA SER A 50 -23.19 -14.19 -3.61
C SER A 50 -22.07 -13.41 -4.29
N CYS A 51 -20.82 -13.83 -4.09
CA CYS A 51 -19.67 -13.27 -4.79
C CYS A 51 -18.63 -14.36 -5.06
N PRO A 52 -17.72 -14.16 -6.04
CA PRO A 52 -16.66 -15.11 -6.37
C PRO A 52 -15.53 -15.12 -5.33
N ILE A 53 -15.83 -15.54 -4.09
CA ILE A 53 -14.92 -15.53 -2.94
C ILE A 53 -13.62 -16.30 -3.19
N GLU A 54 -13.69 -17.42 -3.90
CA GLU A 54 -12.51 -18.23 -4.22
C GLU A 54 -11.54 -17.52 -5.18
N GLU A 55 -12.03 -16.64 -6.06
CA GLU A 55 -11.17 -15.80 -6.87
C GLU A 55 -10.59 -14.65 -6.05
N LEU A 56 -11.39 -14.02 -5.19
CA LEU A 56 -10.91 -12.98 -4.27
C LEU A 56 -9.79 -13.48 -3.34
N LYS A 57 -9.82 -14.74 -2.91
CA LYS A 57 -8.75 -15.39 -2.14
C LYS A 57 -7.42 -15.45 -2.89
N LYS A 58 -7.41 -15.40 -4.22
CA LYS A 58 -6.17 -15.40 -5.04
C LYS A 58 -5.63 -13.98 -5.27
N VAL A 59 -6.47 -12.96 -5.14
CA VAL A 59 -6.11 -11.57 -5.43
C VAL A 59 -5.11 -11.00 -4.40
N PRO A 60 -4.10 -10.19 -4.80
CA PRO A 60 -3.21 -9.50 -3.88
C PRO A 60 -3.94 -8.51 -2.97
N ALA A 61 -3.44 -8.33 -1.74
CA ALA A 61 -4.07 -7.46 -0.73
C ALA A 61 -4.33 -6.03 -1.22
N LEU A 62 -3.42 -5.46 -2.01
CA LEU A 62 -3.56 -4.10 -2.53
C LEU A 62 -4.71 -3.98 -3.53
N VAL A 63 -4.87 -4.99 -4.40
CA VAL A 63 -5.96 -5.02 -5.39
C VAL A 63 -7.29 -5.26 -4.68
N LEU A 64 -7.33 -6.18 -3.71
CA LEU A 64 -8.51 -6.40 -2.87
C LEU A 64 -8.99 -5.09 -2.21
N LYS A 65 -8.09 -4.35 -1.55
CA LYS A 65 -8.44 -3.07 -0.92
C LYS A 65 -9.12 -2.09 -1.87
N LYS A 66 -8.69 -2.02 -3.13
CA LYS A 66 -9.28 -1.12 -4.14
C LYS A 66 -10.60 -1.66 -4.68
N LEU A 67 -10.72 -2.97 -4.80
CA LEU A 67 -11.91 -3.62 -5.34
C LEU A 67 -13.07 -3.57 -4.35
N VAL A 68 -12.85 -4.00 -3.10
CA VAL A 68 -13.95 -4.34 -2.20
C VAL A 68 -14.12 -3.41 -1.01
N LEU A 69 -13.20 -2.46 -0.77
CA LEU A 69 -13.37 -1.51 0.33
C LEU A 69 -13.91 -0.18 -0.18
N LYS A 70 -14.87 0.37 0.57
CA LYS A 70 -15.32 1.75 0.42
C LYS A 70 -14.92 2.57 1.64
N ARG A 71 -14.69 3.85 1.42
CA ARG A 71 -14.47 4.81 2.49
C ARG A 71 -15.79 4.99 3.24
N SER A 72 -15.85 4.53 4.48
CA SER A 72 -17.07 4.54 5.28
C SER A 72 -17.21 5.83 6.08
N SER A 73 -16.12 6.27 6.69
CA SER A 73 -16.14 7.32 7.68
C SER A 73 -14.79 8.03 7.77
N TRP A 74 -14.79 9.21 8.39
CA TRP A 74 -13.61 10.02 8.59
C TRP A 74 -13.51 10.38 10.07
N HIS A 75 -12.34 10.14 10.67
CA HIS A 75 -12.14 10.32 12.09
C HIS A 75 -10.90 11.16 12.39
N HIS A 76 -11.02 12.05 13.35
CA HIS A 76 -9.87 12.67 14.01
C HIS A 76 -9.16 11.63 14.87
N THR A 77 -7.86 11.46 14.65
CA THR A 77 -7.06 10.40 15.30
C THR A 77 -5.96 10.94 16.21
N SER A 78 -5.80 12.27 16.33
CA SER A 78 -4.88 12.86 17.30
C SER A 78 -5.22 14.30 17.71
N TYR A 79 -4.56 14.76 18.78
CA TYR A 79 -4.63 16.12 19.30
C TYR A 79 -4.24 17.20 18.28
N TYR A 80 -3.30 16.90 17.37
CA TYR A 80 -2.84 17.84 16.33
C TYR A 80 -3.75 17.89 15.10
N ALA A 81 -5.05 17.61 15.26
CA ALA A 81 -6.03 17.54 14.18
C ALA A 81 -5.68 16.56 13.03
N ASN A 82 -4.73 15.62 13.23
CA ASN A 82 -4.50 14.55 12.27
C ASN A 82 -5.80 13.78 12.05
N ALA A 83 -6.07 13.49 10.79
CA ALA A 83 -7.29 12.85 10.36
C ALA A 83 -6.98 11.55 9.62
N THR A 84 -7.89 10.60 9.72
CA THR A 84 -7.72 9.29 9.09
C THR A 84 -9.06 8.80 8.56
N ASP A 85 -9.06 8.42 7.29
CA ASP A 85 -10.19 7.74 6.66
C ASP A 85 -10.28 6.29 7.14
N PHE A 86 -11.50 5.89 7.46
CA PHE A 86 -11.87 4.53 7.79
C PHE A 86 -12.61 3.91 6.59
N TYR A 87 -12.52 2.59 6.52
CA TYR A 87 -13.00 1.82 5.39
C TYR A 87 -13.78 0.62 5.90
N SER A 88 -14.81 0.25 5.16
CA SER A 88 -15.61 -0.96 5.34
C SER A 88 -15.67 -1.75 4.04
N VAL A 89 -16.08 -3.02 4.13
CA VAL A 89 -16.32 -3.85 2.96
C VAL A 89 -17.63 -3.42 2.30
N ASP A 90 -17.57 -3.18 0.99
CA ASP A 90 -18.67 -2.67 0.19
C ASP A 90 -19.58 -3.82 -0.27
N GLN A 91 -20.65 -4.07 0.49
CA GLN A 91 -21.61 -5.13 0.23
C GLN A 91 -22.28 -5.01 -1.15
N ASP A 92 -22.71 -3.80 -1.52
CA ASP A 92 -23.37 -3.53 -2.80
C ASP A 92 -22.43 -3.86 -3.97
N LYS A 93 -21.16 -3.46 -3.84
CA LYS A 93 -20.15 -3.75 -4.86
C LYS A 93 -19.77 -5.23 -4.91
N LEU A 94 -19.86 -5.95 -3.79
CA LEU A 94 -19.60 -7.39 -3.75
C LEU A 94 -20.68 -8.20 -4.44
N SER A 95 -21.96 -7.82 -4.30
CA SER A 95 -23.05 -8.52 -4.98
C SER A 95 -22.98 -8.38 -6.50
N ASP A 96 -22.48 -7.24 -6.99
CA ASP A 96 -22.33 -6.98 -8.42
C ASP A 96 -21.00 -7.50 -8.99
N LEU A 97 -20.09 -7.97 -8.14
CA LEU A 97 -18.73 -8.31 -8.54
C LEU A 97 -18.68 -9.62 -9.33
N THR A 98 -18.21 -9.54 -10.57
CA THR A 98 -18.02 -10.71 -11.43
C THR A 98 -16.59 -11.23 -11.41
N LYS A 99 -16.35 -12.42 -11.97
CA LYS A 99 -14.99 -12.97 -12.11
C LYS A 99 -14.18 -12.12 -13.10
N GLU A 100 -14.84 -11.63 -14.13
CA GLU A 100 -14.29 -10.77 -15.18
C GLU A 100 -13.77 -9.46 -14.59
N ASP A 101 -14.50 -8.86 -13.64
CA ASP A 101 -14.05 -7.64 -12.94
C ASP A 101 -12.77 -7.87 -12.13
N ILE A 102 -12.67 -9.04 -11.48
CA ILE A 102 -11.48 -9.43 -10.71
C ILE A 102 -10.29 -9.62 -11.64
N GLU A 103 -10.49 -10.32 -12.77
CA GLU A 103 -9.44 -10.52 -13.77
C GLU A 103 -8.98 -9.21 -14.39
N ALA A 104 -9.91 -8.32 -14.74
CA ALA A 104 -9.62 -6.99 -15.26
C ALA A 104 -8.79 -6.17 -14.26
N ALA A 105 -9.14 -6.21 -12.97
CA ALA A 105 -8.37 -5.53 -11.93
C ALA A 105 -6.98 -6.12 -11.71
N LEU A 106 -6.83 -7.45 -11.83
CA LEU A 106 -5.52 -8.11 -11.79
C LEU A 106 -4.65 -7.73 -13.00
N ALA A 107 -5.24 -7.67 -14.19
CA ALA A 107 -4.55 -7.26 -15.42
C ALA A 107 -4.10 -5.79 -15.32
N ALA A 108 -4.98 -4.89 -14.88
CA ALA A 108 -4.66 -3.48 -14.67
C ALA A 108 -3.54 -3.30 -13.62
N ALA A 109 -3.58 -4.07 -12.52
CA ALA A 109 -2.54 -4.05 -11.51
C ALA A 109 -1.18 -4.50 -12.08
N LYS A 110 -1.15 -5.56 -12.90
CA LYS A 110 0.07 -6.00 -13.58
C LYS A 110 0.59 -4.93 -14.53
N GLN A 111 -0.28 -4.29 -15.32
CA GLN A 111 0.12 -3.26 -16.28
C GLN A 111 0.71 -2.02 -15.59
N SER A 112 0.18 -1.62 -14.44
CA SER A 112 0.74 -0.50 -13.65
C SER A 112 2.14 -0.77 -13.08
N VAL A 113 2.51 -2.04 -12.86
CA VAL A 113 3.86 -2.44 -12.43
C VAL A 113 4.86 -2.43 -13.60
N VAL A 114 4.37 -2.45 -14.84
CA VAL A 114 5.17 -2.58 -16.06
C VAL A 114 5.54 -1.22 -16.68
N GLN A 115 5.01 -0.10 -16.18
CA GLN A 115 5.48 1.24 -16.56
C GLN A 115 6.87 1.49 -15.94
N ILE A 116 7.89 0.90 -16.57
CA ILE A 116 9.30 1.03 -16.21
C ILE A 116 9.84 2.18 -17.04
N ASP A 117 10.20 3.29 -16.39
CA ASP A 117 10.95 4.35 -17.05
C ASP A 117 12.41 3.90 -17.11
N SER A 118 12.92 3.67 -18.32
CA SER A 118 14.27 3.16 -18.58
C SER A 118 15.04 4.20 -19.37
N TYR A 119 16.21 4.56 -18.86
CA TYR A 119 17.07 5.57 -19.46
C TYR A 119 18.54 5.34 -19.08
N ARG A 120 19.43 5.97 -19.85
CA ARG A 120 20.83 6.09 -19.44
C ARG A 120 21.03 7.31 -18.57
N GLY A 121 21.88 7.16 -17.56
CA GLY A 121 22.14 8.23 -16.62
C GLY A 121 23.30 7.93 -15.69
N SER A 122 23.45 8.80 -14.71
CA SER A 122 24.38 8.61 -13.60
C SER A 122 23.63 8.53 -12.27
N ILE A 123 24.13 7.74 -11.35
CA ILE A 123 23.54 7.56 -10.01
C ILE A 123 24.62 7.77 -8.94
N ASN A 124 24.31 8.67 -8.01
CA ASN A 124 25.08 8.90 -6.79
C ASN A 124 24.34 8.26 -5.62
N TYR A 125 25.02 7.45 -4.81
CA TYR A 125 24.42 6.80 -3.66
C TYR A 125 25.36 6.72 -2.46
N LEU A 126 24.77 6.64 -1.26
CA LEU A 126 25.50 6.34 -0.04
C LEU A 126 25.41 4.85 0.31
N VAL A 127 26.52 4.32 0.82
CA VAL A 127 26.59 3.03 1.51
C VAL A 127 26.90 3.32 2.97
N TRP A 128 25.95 2.99 3.86
CA TRP A 128 26.12 3.15 5.29
C TRP A 128 26.73 1.87 5.87
N THR A 129 27.84 2.02 6.57
CA THR A 129 28.55 0.96 7.29
C THR A 129 28.79 1.38 8.74
N GLY A 130 29.44 0.54 9.55
CA GLY A 130 29.68 0.82 10.96
C GLY A 130 28.51 0.44 11.87
N SER A 131 28.58 0.83 13.13
CA SER A 131 27.55 0.52 14.12
C SER A 131 26.50 1.63 14.18
N ARG A 132 25.33 1.35 14.76
CA ARG A 132 24.28 2.36 14.99
C ARG A 132 24.79 3.60 15.75
N LYS A 133 25.79 3.42 16.63
CA LYS A 133 26.41 4.51 17.40
C LYS A 133 27.46 5.29 16.60
N HIS A 134 28.08 4.65 15.60
CA HIS A 134 29.13 5.23 14.77
C HIS A 134 28.89 4.88 13.29
N PRO A 135 27.83 5.44 12.68
CA PRO A 135 27.55 5.19 11.28
C PRO A 135 28.61 5.88 10.41
N LYS A 136 29.07 5.17 9.37
CA LYS A 136 29.99 5.68 8.36
C LYS A 136 29.30 5.66 7.01
N ALA A 137 29.15 6.83 6.39
CA ALA A 137 28.61 6.96 5.04
C ALA A 137 29.76 7.07 4.03
N THR A 138 29.80 6.12 3.09
CA THR A 138 30.69 6.17 1.93
C THR A 138 29.89 6.53 0.69
N ARG A 139 30.34 7.53 -0.05
CA ARG A 139 29.72 7.94 -1.33
C ARG A 139 30.26 7.09 -2.47
N HIS A 140 29.36 6.62 -3.31
CA HIS A 140 29.63 5.93 -4.56
C HIS A 140 28.92 6.65 -5.71
N SER A 141 29.51 6.56 -6.90
CA SER A 141 28.96 7.12 -8.13
C SER A 141 29.11 6.08 -9.23
N LEU A 142 28.07 5.95 -10.07
CA LEU A 142 28.11 5.18 -11.31
C LEU A 142 27.67 6.12 -12.43
N GLU A 143 28.45 6.17 -13.50
CA GLU A 143 28.21 7.04 -14.65
C GLU A 143 27.89 6.20 -15.88
N ASP A 144 27.06 6.75 -16.77
CA ASP A 144 26.68 6.18 -18.06
C ASP A 144 26.09 4.75 -18.00
N VAL A 145 25.35 4.46 -16.94
CA VAL A 145 24.71 3.15 -16.69
C VAL A 145 23.25 3.14 -17.14
N ASN A 146 22.72 1.94 -17.38
CA ASN A 146 21.30 1.73 -17.64
C ASN A 146 20.54 1.77 -16.30
N ILE A 147 19.53 2.62 -16.21
CA ILE A 147 18.71 2.81 -15.00
C ILE A 147 17.25 2.55 -15.33
N GLU A 148 16.62 1.67 -14.58
CA GLU A 148 15.20 1.36 -14.64
C GLU A 148 14.50 1.79 -13.35
N GLU A 149 13.47 2.62 -13.48
CA GLU A 149 12.56 2.97 -12.37
C GLU A 149 11.44 1.94 -12.28
N LYS A 150 11.61 0.95 -11.41
CA LYS A 150 10.64 -0.14 -11.22
C LYS A 150 9.94 -0.02 -9.87
N GLY A 151 8.76 0.57 -9.88
CA GLY A 151 7.97 0.83 -8.68
C GLY A 151 8.65 1.83 -7.76
N ALA A 152 9.19 1.37 -6.63
CA ALA A 152 9.85 2.22 -5.64
C ALA A 152 11.39 2.12 -5.66
N PHE A 153 11.98 1.55 -6.72
CA PHE A 153 13.41 1.28 -6.80
C PHE A 153 14.00 1.75 -8.13
N TYR A 154 15.21 2.30 -8.05
CA TYR A 154 16.16 2.34 -9.15
C TYR A 154 16.85 0.98 -9.23
N ILE A 155 16.75 0.33 -10.39
CA ILE A 155 17.51 -0.86 -10.75
C ILE A 155 18.54 -0.42 -11.77
N VAL A 156 19.81 -0.68 -11.50
CA VAL A 156 20.91 -0.27 -12.36
C VAL A 156 21.58 -1.52 -12.91
N THR A 157 21.72 -1.57 -14.23
CA THR A 157 22.33 -2.68 -14.95
C THR A 157 23.57 -2.23 -15.72
N ASP A 158 24.49 -3.18 -15.94
CA ASP A 158 25.59 -2.99 -16.87
C ASP A 158 25.14 -3.12 -18.34
N ASP A 159 26.06 -2.92 -19.28
CA ASP A 159 25.79 -3.05 -20.73
C ASP A 159 25.39 -4.48 -21.15
N SER A 160 25.68 -5.48 -20.32
CA SER A 160 25.27 -6.86 -20.52
C SER A 160 23.89 -7.17 -19.93
N GLY A 161 23.24 -6.18 -19.30
CA GLY A 161 21.93 -6.32 -18.67
C GLY A 161 21.95 -6.95 -17.27
N LYS A 162 23.12 -7.15 -16.67
CA LYS A 162 23.24 -7.71 -15.31
C LYS A 162 22.99 -6.62 -14.26
N GLU A 163 22.13 -6.90 -13.28
CA GLU A 163 21.90 -6.00 -12.14
C GLU A 163 23.17 -5.83 -11.31
N ILE A 164 23.63 -4.59 -11.18
CA ILE A 164 24.80 -4.22 -10.39
C ILE A 164 24.44 -3.43 -9.14
N LEU A 165 23.28 -2.76 -9.13
CA LEU A 165 22.84 -1.96 -8.00
C LEU A 165 21.31 -1.84 -7.97
N ARG A 166 20.76 -1.93 -6.77
CA ARG A 166 19.36 -1.63 -6.48
C ARG A 166 19.23 -0.67 -5.32
N LYS A 167 18.56 0.46 -5.53
CA LYS A 167 18.36 1.51 -4.50
C LYS A 167 16.91 1.98 -4.46
N LYS A 168 16.41 2.24 -3.27
CA LYS A 168 15.04 2.77 -3.09
C LYS A 168 14.98 4.23 -3.55
N ILE A 169 13.99 4.56 -4.37
CA ILE A 169 13.71 5.93 -4.81
C ILE A 169 13.38 6.80 -3.59
N GLY A 170 13.96 8.00 -3.54
CA GLY A 170 13.81 8.93 -2.41
C GLY A 170 14.56 8.52 -1.13
N SER A 171 15.43 7.51 -1.18
CA SER A 171 16.31 7.21 -0.04
C SER A 171 17.36 8.30 0.16
N ASN A 172 17.62 8.67 1.42
CA ASN A 172 18.59 9.70 1.76
C ASN A 172 19.98 9.37 1.18
N GLY A 173 20.50 10.28 0.36
CA GLY A 173 21.80 10.15 -0.27
C GLY A 173 21.80 9.42 -1.62
N THR A 174 20.63 9.03 -2.15
CA THR A 174 20.50 8.48 -3.51
C THR A 174 19.95 9.55 -4.46
N HIS A 175 20.70 9.89 -5.50
CA HIS A 175 20.33 10.88 -6.51
C HIS A 175 20.63 10.32 -7.90
N VAL A 176 19.69 10.46 -8.83
CA VAL A 176 19.83 10.01 -10.21
C VAL A 176 19.77 11.22 -11.12
N TYR A 177 20.64 11.24 -12.14
CA TYR A 177 20.71 12.27 -13.15
C TYR A 177 20.51 11.60 -14.50
N ARG A 178 19.44 11.99 -15.20
CA ARG A 178 19.19 11.54 -16.57
C ARG A 178 20.22 12.17 -17.48
N LYS A 179 20.74 11.39 -18.42
CA LYS A 179 21.54 11.95 -19.51
C LYS A 179 20.53 12.47 -20.52
N ASP A 180 20.05 13.70 -20.31
CA ASP A 180 19.25 14.39 -21.31
C ASP A 180 20.11 14.52 -22.58
N GLY A 181 19.57 14.08 -23.72
CA GLY A 181 20.22 14.16 -25.02
C GLY A 181 20.29 15.58 -25.54
#